data_AF-A0A7S0BW53-F1
#
_entry.id   AF-A0A7S0BW53-F1
#
_cell.length_a   1.000
_cell.length_b   1.000
_cell.length_c   1.000
_cell.angle_alpha   90.00
_cell.angle_beta   90.00
_cell.angle_gamma   90.00
#
_symmetry.space_group_name_H-M   'P 1'
#
loop_
_entity.id
_entity.type
_entity.pdbx_description
1 polymer ?
#
loop_
_entity_poly.entity_id
_entity_poly.type
_entity_poly.pdbx_seq_one_letter_code
_entity_poly.pdbx_strand_id
1 'polypeptide(L)'
;MTYAQWFIKKHVLTSATQYSRTIRLPGDAVTYINKIRVAEVVLRDEMGREATIDEVSEHMNLSPEKINFYKSKSARPESLDLKITYANGGESKSSKVDFVADSTEDADDKVEEK
;
A
#
# COMPACT_ATOMS: atom_id res chain seq x y z
N MET A 1 -18.77 33.13 -9.26
CA MET A 1 -18.81 31.72 -8.80
C MET A 1 -17.48 31.35 -8.12
N THR A 2 -17.24 31.76 -6.87
CA THR A 2 -15.89 31.68 -6.24
C THR A 2 -15.80 30.65 -5.11
N TYR A 3 -16.86 30.50 -4.32
CA TYR A 3 -16.93 29.53 -3.23
C TYR A 3 -17.11 28.09 -3.74
N ALA A 4 -18.01 27.90 -4.72
CA ALA A 4 -18.31 26.59 -5.29
C ALA A 4 -17.06 25.87 -5.83
N GLN A 5 -16.15 26.58 -6.50
CA GLN A 5 -14.92 25.99 -7.04
C GLN A 5 -14.03 25.38 -5.96
N TRP A 6 -13.88 26.05 -4.82
CA TRP A 6 -13.05 25.52 -3.73
C TRP A 6 -13.66 24.26 -3.13
N PHE A 7 -14.98 24.25 -2.91
CA PHE A 7 -15.68 23.06 -2.39
C PHE A 7 -15.58 21.89 -3.36
N ILE A 8 -15.79 22.12 -4.66
CA ILE A 8 -15.68 21.06 -5.67
C ILE A 8 -14.27 20.44 -5.62
N LYS A 9 -13.22 21.27 -5.67
CA LYS A 9 -11.83 20.78 -5.61
C LYS A 9 -11.52 20.04 -4.29
N LYS A 10 -11.97 20.59 -3.16
CA LYS A 10 -11.76 19.98 -1.83
C LYS A 10 -12.46 18.62 -1.71
N HIS A 11 -13.71 18.52 -2.15
CA HIS A 11 -14.50 17.28 -2.05
C HIS A 11 -13.93 16.18 -2.94
N VAL A 12 -13.49 16.50 -4.16
CA VAL A 12 -12.81 15.53 -5.04
C VAL A 12 -11.54 15.00 -4.39
N LEU A 13 -10.69 15.89 -3.86
CA LEU A 13 -9.43 15.49 -3.21
C LEU A 13 -9.68 14.67 -1.94
N THR A 14 -10.63 15.08 -1.11
CA THR A 14 -10.98 14.37 0.13
C THR A 14 -11.51 12.97 -0.17
N SER A 15 -12.38 12.85 -1.18
CA SER A 15 -12.96 11.56 -1.58
C SER A 15 -11.87 10.63 -2.12
N ALA A 16 -10.92 11.15 -2.90
CA ALA A 16 -9.77 10.37 -3.34
C ALA A 16 -8.94 9.86 -2.15
N THR A 17 -8.65 10.70 -1.16
CA THR A 17 -7.88 10.25 0.02
C THR A 17 -8.64 9.21 0.87
N GLN A 18 -9.96 9.34 0.98
CA GLN A 18 -10.78 8.46 1.83
C GLN A 18 -11.15 7.12 1.18
N TYR A 19 -11.37 7.10 -0.15
CA TYR A 19 -11.96 5.96 -0.85
C TYR A 19 -11.10 5.37 -1.99
N SER A 20 -9.89 5.87 -2.24
CA SER A 20 -9.03 5.34 -3.33
C SER A 20 -8.37 3.99 -3.03
N ARG A 21 -8.42 3.51 -1.78
CA ARG A 21 -7.76 2.29 -1.34
C ARG A 21 -8.78 1.33 -0.73
N THR A 22 -8.59 0.03 -1.00
CA THR A 22 -9.38 -1.06 -0.41
C THR A 22 -9.33 -1.05 1.11
N ILE A 23 -8.14 -0.82 1.68
CA ILE A 23 -7.94 -0.62 3.11
C ILE A 23 -7.74 0.88 3.34
N ARG A 24 -8.60 1.47 4.16
CA ARG A 24 -8.55 2.89 4.48
C ARG A 24 -7.30 3.21 5.31
N LEU A 25 -6.52 4.18 4.84
CA LEU A 25 -5.42 4.77 5.60
C LEU A 25 -5.81 6.18 6.08
N PRO A 26 -5.26 6.66 7.21
CA PRO A 26 -5.41 8.05 7.62
C PRO A 26 -4.91 9.03 6.54
N GLY A 27 -5.51 10.22 6.45
CA GLY A 27 -5.16 11.22 5.43
C GLY A 27 -3.70 11.69 5.50
N ASP A 28 -3.16 11.82 6.71
CA ASP A 28 -1.76 12.19 6.92
C ASP A 28 -0.80 11.12 6.38
N ALA A 29 -1.12 9.84 6.60
CA ALA A 29 -0.31 8.73 6.11
C ALA A 29 -0.23 8.73 4.57
N VAL A 30 -1.35 9.01 3.87
CA VAL A 30 -1.36 9.15 2.41
C VAL A 30 -0.50 10.34 1.95
N THR A 31 -0.55 11.44 2.70
CA THR A 31 0.27 12.64 2.42
C THR A 31 1.75 12.34 2.59
N TYR A 32 2.16 11.66 3.66
CA TYR A 32 3.55 11.26 3.88
C TYR A 32 4.06 10.29 2.81
N ILE A 33 3.26 9.29 2.41
CA ILE A 33 3.61 8.38 1.32
C ILE A 33 3.83 9.14 0.00
N ASN A 34 2.98 10.12 -0.33
CA ASN A 34 3.14 10.90 -1.55
C ASN A 34 4.39 11.79 -1.49
N LYS A 35 4.65 12.43 -0.33
CA LYS A 35 5.86 13.23 -0.14
C LYS A 35 7.13 12.39 -0.27
N ILE A 36 7.17 11.19 0.31
CA ILE A 36 8.28 10.23 0.17
C ILE A 36 8.49 9.91 -1.31
N ARG A 37 7.42 9.60 -2.05
CA ARG A 37 7.51 9.29 -3.48
C ARG A 37 8.06 10.47 -4.30
N VAL A 38 7.63 11.69 -4.01
CA VAL A 38 8.14 12.89 -4.69
C VAL A 38 9.62 13.12 -4.34
N ALA A 39 10.00 12.97 -3.07
CA ALA A 39 11.39 13.10 -2.64
C ALA A 39 12.29 12.04 -3.31
N GLU A 40 11.86 10.78 -3.40
CA GLU A 40 12.57 9.71 -4.13
C GLU A 40 12.77 10.07 -5.61
N VAL A 41 11.79 10.71 -6.26
CA VAL A 41 11.89 11.14 -7.66
C VAL A 41 12.89 12.28 -7.82
N VAL A 42 12.83 13.30 -6.95
CA VAL A 42 13.73 14.47 -6.98
C VAL A 42 15.17 14.03 -6.73
N LEU A 43 15.41 13.26 -5.66
CA LEU A 43 16.73 12.75 -5.31
C LEU A 43 17.32 11.84 -6.38
N ARG A 44 16.46 11.07 -7.08
CA ARG A 44 16.90 10.25 -8.21
C ARG A 44 17.33 11.09 -9.41
N ASP A 45 16.65 12.19 -9.68
CA ASP A 45 17.00 13.12 -10.76
C ASP A 45 18.34 13.84 -10.46
N GLU A 46 18.52 14.28 -9.22
CA GLU A 46 19.73 14.97 -8.76
C GLU A 46 20.96 14.05 -8.71
N MET A 47 20.80 12.81 -8.23
CA MET A 47 21.93 11.89 -8.01
C MET A 47 22.14 10.87 -9.13
N GLY A 48 21.20 10.77 -10.09
CA GLY A 48 21.27 9.81 -11.19
C GLY A 48 21.21 8.32 -10.77
N ARG A 49 20.87 8.03 -9.51
CA ARG A 49 20.72 6.68 -8.94
C ARG A 49 19.46 6.56 -8.08
N GLU A 50 19.08 5.35 -7.70
CA GLU A 50 18.01 5.17 -6.73
C GLU A 50 18.39 5.78 -5.37
N ALA A 51 17.49 6.62 -4.83
CA ALA A 51 17.69 7.28 -3.55
C ALA A 51 17.64 6.26 -2.41
N THR A 52 18.61 6.33 -1.51
CA THR A 52 18.67 5.46 -0.33
C THR A 52 17.71 5.94 0.75
N ILE A 53 17.26 5.04 1.63
CA ILE A 53 16.28 5.37 2.69
C ILE A 53 16.82 6.45 3.63
N ASP A 54 18.12 6.44 3.91
CA ASP A 54 18.77 7.41 4.78
C ASP A 54 18.78 8.82 4.17
N GLU A 55 18.98 8.95 2.87
CA GLU A 55 18.97 10.23 2.15
C GLU A 55 17.56 10.83 2.04
N VAL A 56 16.55 9.96 1.84
CA VAL A 56 15.14 10.38 1.89
C VAL A 56 14.77 10.82 3.32
N SER A 57 15.32 10.16 4.34
CA SER A 57 15.19 10.53 5.75
C SER A 57 15.75 11.92 6.03
N GLU A 58 16.96 12.21 5.55
CA GLU A 58 17.60 13.53 5.69
C GLU A 58 16.81 14.62 4.98
N HIS A 59 16.39 14.37 3.73
CA HIS A 59 15.61 15.34 2.96
C HIS A 59 14.23 15.63 3.58
N MET A 60 13.59 14.63 4.20
CA MET A 60 12.26 14.77 4.81
C MET A 60 12.28 15.04 6.32
N ASN A 61 13.46 15.04 6.95
CA ASN A 61 13.66 15.18 8.39
C ASN A 61 12.83 14.17 9.24
N LEU A 62 12.67 12.95 8.73
CA LEU A 62 11.91 11.85 9.34
C LEU A 62 12.84 10.68 9.65
N SER A 63 12.60 9.96 10.74
CA SER A 63 13.37 8.74 11.04
C SER A 63 13.25 7.69 9.91
N PRO A 64 14.35 6.99 9.56
CA PRO A 64 14.36 5.95 8.53
C PRO A 64 13.38 4.80 8.84
N GLU A 65 13.15 4.50 10.13
CA GLU A 65 12.16 3.51 10.56
C GLU A 65 10.74 3.88 10.12
N LYS A 66 10.39 5.17 10.22
CA LYS A 66 9.06 5.65 9.79
C LYS A 66 8.92 5.55 8.28
N ILE A 67 9.98 5.83 7.52
CA ILE A 67 9.96 5.69 6.05
C ILE A 67 9.75 4.23 5.68
N ASN A 68 10.46 3.30 6.30
CA ASN A 68 10.25 1.86 6.10
C ASN A 68 8.84 1.42 6.45
N PHE A 69 8.29 1.93 7.56
CA PHE A 69 6.90 1.67 7.94
C PHE A 69 5.93 2.17 6.86
N TYR A 70 6.05 3.41 6.38
CA TYR A 70 5.18 3.92 5.31
C TYR A 70 5.38 3.19 3.98
N LYS A 71 6.60 2.78 3.64
CA LYS A 71 6.91 2.02 2.42
C LYS A 71 6.26 0.64 2.45
N SER A 72 6.35 -0.07 3.58
CA SER A 72 5.67 -1.36 3.77
C SER A 72 4.15 -1.25 3.70
N LYS A 73 3.56 -0.19 4.26
CA LYS A 73 2.11 0.05 4.24
C LYS A 73 1.60 0.67 2.93
N SER A 74 2.49 1.07 2.02
CA SER A 74 2.12 1.65 0.73
C SER A 74 1.59 0.60 -0.26
N ALA A 75 2.01 -0.67 -0.09
CA ALA A 75 1.60 -1.79 -0.92
C ALA A 75 0.06 -1.91 -0.98
N ARG A 76 -0.45 -2.08 -2.19
CA ARG A 76 -1.89 -2.35 -2.40
C ARG A 76 -2.13 -3.85 -2.19
N PRO A 77 -3.28 -4.25 -1.64
CA PRO A 77 -3.62 -5.65 -1.60
C PRO A 77 -3.65 -6.21 -3.03
N GLU A 78 -3.00 -7.35 -3.21
CA GLU A 78 -2.99 -8.05 -4.49
C GLU A 78 -4.31 -8.82 -4.67
N SER A 79 -4.74 -8.97 -5.93
CA SER A 79 -5.94 -9.75 -6.23
C SER A 79 -5.67 -11.25 -6.01
N LEU A 80 -6.63 -11.93 -5.39
CA LEU A 80 -6.57 -13.37 -5.18
C LEU A 80 -6.85 -14.17 -6.45
N ASP A 81 -7.54 -13.56 -7.43
CA ASP A 81 -7.84 -14.16 -8.74
C ASP A 81 -6.66 -14.04 -9.73
N LEU A 82 -5.51 -13.49 -9.29
CA LEU A 82 -4.32 -13.47 -10.12
C LEU A 82 -3.88 -14.90 -10.44
N LYS A 83 -3.90 -15.24 -11.72
CA LYS A 83 -3.40 -16.51 -12.24
C LYS A 83 -1.89 -16.59 -12.00
N ILE A 84 -1.46 -17.62 -11.28
CA ILE A 84 -0.04 -17.89 -11.08
C ILE A 84 0.43 -18.71 -12.26
N THR A 85 1.12 -18.08 -13.19
CA THR A 85 1.82 -18.79 -14.26
C THR A 85 3.14 -19.30 -13.71
N TYR A 86 3.35 -20.62 -13.72
CA TYR A 86 4.70 -21.16 -13.50
C TYR A 86 5.58 -20.74 -14.68
N ALA A 87 6.84 -20.38 -14.42
CA ALA A 87 7.83 -19.96 -15.43
C ALA A 87 8.09 -21.02 -16.53
N ASN A 88 7.49 -22.21 -16.41
CA ASN A 88 7.70 -23.37 -17.26
C ASN A 88 6.47 -23.66 -18.13
N GLY A 89 5.91 -22.66 -18.83
CA GLY A 89 5.03 -22.82 -20.01
C GLY A 89 3.79 -23.73 -19.92
N GLY A 90 3.49 -24.32 -18.77
CA GLY A 90 2.37 -25.22 -18.56
C GLY A 90 1.15 -24.40 -18.20
N GLU A 91 0.06 -24.59 -18.94
CA GLU A 91 -1.23 -23.95 -18.73
C GLU A 91 -1.89 -24.44 -17.43
N SER A 92 -1.31 -24.09 -16.28
CA SER A 92 -1.93 -24.34 -14.98
C SER A 92 -2.72 -23.09 -14.60
N LYS A 93 -4.05 -23.18 -14.69
CA LYS A 93 -5.00 -22.13 -14.29
C LYS A 93 -5.15 -22.06 -12.76
N SER A 94 -4.05 -22.14 -12.01
CA SER A 94 -4.12 -22.06 -10.55
C SER A 94 -4.21 -20.60 -10.11
N SER A 95 -5.20 -20.31 -9.30
CA SER A 95 -5.43 -18.98 -8.73
C SER A 95 -4.59 -18.83 -7.46
N LYS A 96 -4.26 -17.60 -7.05
CA LYS A 96 -3.55 -17.35 -5.78
C LYS A 96 -4.32 -17.89 -4.58
N VAL A 97 -5.65 -18.01 -4.67
CA VAL A 97 -6.51 -18.64 -3.66
C VAL A 97 -6.07 -20.07 -3.37
N ASP A 98 -5.70 -20.84 -4.39
CA ASP A 98 -5.36 -22.26 -4.24
C ASP A 98 -4.09 -22.49 -3.41
N PHE A 99 -3.25 -21.47 -3.25
CA PHE A 99 -2.01 -21.52 -2.47
C PHE A 99 -2.15 -20.98 -1.05
N VAL A 100 -3.28 -20.34 -0.72
CA VAL A 100 -3.52 -19.84 0.63
C VAL A 100 -4.02 -21.01 1.47
N ALA A 101 -3.15 -21.57 2.29
CA ALA A 101 -3.54 -22.58 3.28
C ALA A 101 -4.48 -21.94 4.32
N ASP A 102 -5.61 -22.59 4.58
CA ASP A 102 -6.51 -22.17 5.64
C ASP A 102 -5.81 -22.43 6.99
N SER A 103 -5.74 -21.39 7.82
CA SER A 103 -5.12 -21.44 9.14
C SER A 103 -6.16 -21.34 10.26
N THR A 104 -7.45 -21.51 9.94
CA THR A 104 -8.58 -21.33 10.88
C THR A 104 -9.12 -22.63 11.49
N GLU A 105 -8.47 -23.77 11.27
CA GLU A 105 -8.96 -25.09 11.67
C GLU A 105 -8.53 -25.53 13.10
N ASP A 106 -8.54 -24.61 14.08
CA ASP A 106 -8.25 -24.92 15.50
C ASP A 106 -8.95 -23.92 16.47
N ALA A 107 -10.28 -23.84 16.48
CA ALA A 107 -10.99 -23.12 17.55
C ALA A 107 -12.39 -23.60 17.96
N ASP A 108 -13.05 -24.54 17.26
CA ASP A 108 -14.44 -24.92 17.57
C ASP A 108 -14.70 -26.45 17.58
N ASP A 109 -13.88 -27.23 18.30
CA ASP A 109 -14.32 -28.55 18.75
C ASP A 109 -13.79 -28.92 20.16
N LYS A 110 -14.47 -28.36 21.17
CA LYS A 110 -14.61 -28.99 22.49
C LYS A 110 -16.03 -28.79 22.99
N VAL A 111 -16.96 -29.56 22.41
CA VAL A 111 -18.21 -29.94 23.07
C VAL A 111 -18.02 -31.34 23.67
N GLU A 112 -17.74 -31.41 24.96
CA GLU A 112 -17.92 -32.55 25.89
C GLU A 112 -17.47 -32.05 27.27
N GLU A 113 -18.08 -32.30 28.43
CA GLU A 113 -19.27 -33.02 28.86
C GLU A 113 -19.39 -32.64 30.36
N LYS A 114 -20.59 -32.30 30.84
CA LYS A 114 -21.07 -32.69 32.17
C LYS A 114 -22.55 -32.40 32.37
#